data_AF-A0A842VV52-F1
#
_entry.id   AF-A0A842VV52-F1
#
_cell.length_a   1.000
_cell.length_b   1.000
_cell.length_c   1.000
_cell.angle_alpha   90.00
_cell.angle_beta   90.00
_cell.angle_gamma   90.00
#
_symmetry.space_group_name_H-M   'P 1'
#
loop_
_entity.id
_entity.type
_entity.pdbx_description
1 polymer ?
#
loop_
_entity_poly.entity_id
_entity_poly.type
_entity_poly.pdbx_seq_one_letter_code
_entity_poly.pdbx_strand_id
1 'polypeptide(L)'
;MELILQEMNEFIWLMEQTLWWIGCVIVIILGFIFIKRMKENPVSKKFTTGLAVFAFTYGIARILENIRKYIVAGYENRTDISDAWIAGDQIAGINYTLRILYYAIAWFGIATFYFVSEKYVFKGKYKYILTISSIIEGIVSILNYIPEDGPHIITTAISAIGFFIAAIFPVVLYAQMGLQNTGVLRKSCFIVAIGMAIFVTSVVADLPESTYIVNLVGGTPLPVWITSIVAPICLFVGMFTLTMGFRQMFSSLF
;
A
#
# COMPACT_ATOMS: atom_id res chain seq x y z
N MET A 1 26.77 15.28 21.76
CA MET A 1 25.36 14.83 21.70
C MET A 1 24.75 15.16 20.35
N GLU A 2 24.87 16.40 19.86
CA GLU A 2 24.40 16.79 18.51
C GLU A 2 25.03 15.98 17.37
N LEU A 3 26.35 15.75 17.37
CA LEU A 3 27.03 14.93 16.35
C LEU A 3 26.47 13.49 16.30
N ILE A 4 26.24 12.86 17.46
CA ILE A 4 25.70 11.49 17.54
C ILE A 4 24.27 11.44 16.99
N LEU A 5 23.45 12.46 17.29
CA LEU A 5 22.09 12.55 16.77
C LEU A 5 22.08 12.74 15.25
N GLN A 6 23.00 13.54 14.71
CA GLN A 6 23.16 13.72 13.27
C GLN A 6 23.55 12.41 12.58
N GLU A 7 24.60 11.72 13.05
CA GLU A 7 25.04 10.44 12.50
C GLU A 7 23.94 9.37 12.56
N MET A 8 23.17 9.33 13.65
CA MET A 8 22.02 8.42 13.77
C MET A 8 20.92 8.72 12.75
N ASN A 9 20.62 10.01 12.51
CA ASN A 9 19.60 10.40 11.54
C ASN A 9 20.02 10.09 10.10
N GLU A 10 21.29 10.31 9.75
CA GLU A 10 21.86 9.94 8.46
C GLU A 10 21.82 8.42 8.24
N PHE A 11 22.16 7.64 9.27
CA PHE A 11 22.07 6.18 9.22
C PHE A 11 20.63 5.68 9.01
N ILE A 12 19.67 6.22 9.78
CA ILE A 12 18.25 5.84 9.65
C ILE A 12 17.74 6.14 8.24
N TRP A 13 18.13 7.27 7.66
CA TRP A 13 17.75 7.64 6.30
C TRP A 13 18.35 6.72 5.24
N LEU A 14 19.65 6.39 5.35
CA LEU A 14 20.29 5.45 4.43
C LEU A 14 19.60 4.08 4.49
N MET A 15 19.26 3.62 5.69
CA MET A 15 18.53 2.39 5.91
C MET A 15 17.14 2.43 5.29
N GLU A 16 16.39 3.52 5.49
CA GLU A 16 15.06 3.72 4.90
C GLU A 16 15.11 3.62 3.38
N GLN A 17 15.96 4.41 2.74
CA GLN A 17 16.12 4.42 1.29
C GLN A 17 16.47 3.03 0.78
N THR A 18 17.45 2.38 1.41
CA THR A 18 17.90 1.04 1.03
C THR A 18 16.77 0.01 1.14
N LEU A 19 16.04 0.01 2.25
CA LEU A 19 14.93 -0.90 2.48
C LEU A 19 13.79 -0.68 1.49
N TRP A 20 13.41 0.56 1.17
CA TRP A 20 12.36 0.81 0.19
C TRP A 20 12.76 0.43 -1.25
N TRP A 21 14.03 0.59 -1.63
CA TRP A 21 14.52 0.12 -2.93
C TRP A 21 14.53 -1.41 -3.02
N ILE A 22 14.99 -2.09 -1.98
CA ILE A 22 14.87 -3.55 -1.85
C ILE A 22 13.38 -3.95 -1.91
N GLY A 23 12.50 -3.14 -1.30
CA GLY A 23 11.04 -3.14 -1.40
C GLY A 23 10.56 -3.36 -2.82
N CYS A 24 10.89 -2.39 -3.67
CA CYS A 24 10.52 -2.39 -5.09
C CYS A 24 11.00 -3.64 -5.81
N VAL A 25 12.27 -4.02 -5.62
CA VAL A 25 12.87 -5.18 -6.29
C VAL A 25 12.14 -6.47 -5.90
N ILE A 26 11.90 -6.69 -4.61
CA ILE A 26 11.19 -7.88 -4.11
C ILE A 26 9.78 -7.94 -4.68
N VAL A 27 9.03 -6.83 -4.66
CA VAL A 27 7.67 -6.79 -5.18
C VAL A 27 7.64 -7.08 -6.68
N ILE A 28 8.60 -6.56 -7.46
CA ILE A 28 8.71 -6.86 -8.90
C ILE A 28 9.05 -8.34 -9.14
N ILE A 29 9.97 -8.91 -8.36
CA ILE A 29 10.31 -10.34 -8.41
C ILE A 29 9.07 -11.20 -8.13
N LEU A 30 8.25 -10.83 -7.13
CA LEU A 30 6.98 -11.51 -6.85
C LEU A 30 6.03 -11.45 -8.06
N GLY A 31 5.98 -10.31 -8.77
CA GLY A 31 5.25 -10.18 -10.04
C GLY A 31 5.69 -11.23 -11.07
N PHE A 32 6.99 -11.41 -11.27
CA PHE A 32 7.53 -12.46 -12.16
C PHE A 32 7.21 -13.88 -11.68
N ILE A 33 7.26 -14.13 -10.36
CA ILE A 33 6.87 -15.42 -9.78
C ILE A 33 5.40 -15.71 -10.06
N PHE A 34 4.51 -14.72 -9.91
CA PHE A 34 3.10 -14.88 -10.26
C PHE A 34 2.92 -15.14 -11.76
N ILE A 35 3.65 -14.45 -12.65
CA ILE A 35 3.59 -14.72 -14.09
C ILE A 35 4.00 -16.17 -14.40
N LYS A 36 5.10 -16.66 -13.82
CA LYS A 36 5.54 -18.04 -14.01
C LYS A 36 4.43 -19.02 -13.61
N ARG A 37 3.80 -18.78 -12.47
CA ARG A 37 2.76 -19.65 -11.93
C ARG A 37 1.46 -19.65 -12.74
N MET A 38 1.13 -18.56 -13.42
CA MET A 38 0.00 -18.53 -14.38
C MET A 38 0.17 -19.55 -15.52
N LYS A 39 1.41 -19.89 -15.89
CA LYS A 39 1.70 -20.86 -16.94
C LYS A 39 1.56 -22.31 -16.45
N GLU A 40 1.76 -22.54 -15.15
CA GLU A 40 1.76 -23.87 -14.54
C GLU A 40 0.35 -24.35 -14.17
N ASN A 41 -0.59 -23.44 -13.84
CA ASN A 41 -1.96 -23.80 -13.46
C ASN A 41 -3.00 -22.94 -14.22
N PRO A 42 -3.64 -23.47 -15.28
CA PRO A 42 -4.63 -22.75 -16.07
C PRO A 42 -5.86 -22.31 -15.28
N VAL A 43 -6.21 -23.05 -14.22
CA VAL A 43 -7.43 -22.82 -13.43
C VAL A 43 -7.25 -21.62 -12.49
N SER A 44 -6.04 -21.41 -11.96
CA SER A 44 -5.72 -20.23 -11.16
C SER A 44 -5.30 -19.01 -12.00
N LYS A 45 -5.14 -19.16 -13.32
CA LYS A 45 -4.59 -18.13 -14.23
C LYS A 45 -5.21 -16.76 -14.02
N LYS A 46 -6.54 -16.66 -14.03
CA LYS A 46 -7.26 -15.37 -13.92
C LYS A 46 -6.98 -14.66 -12.59
N PHE A 47 -6.89 -15.43 -11.50
CA PHE A 47 -6.57 -14.88 -10.19
C PHE A 47 -5.11 -14.44 -10.09
N THR A 48 -4.20 -15.30 -10.52
CA THR A 48 -2.76 -15.02 -10.50
C THR A 48 -2.39 -13.84 -11.42
N THR A 49 -3.15 -13.59 -12.49
CA THR A 49 -3.00 -12.37 -13.31
C THR A 49 -3.27 -11.10 -12.49
N GLY A 50 -4.33 -11.09 -11.67
CA GLY A 50 -4.62 -9.93 -10.82
C GLY A 50 -3.49 -9.64 -9.82
N LEU A 51 -2.95 -10.69 -9.19
CA LEU A 51 -1.79 -10.57 -8.30
C LEU A 51 -0.52 -10.09 -9.03
N ALA A 52 -0.27 -10.60 -10.24
CA ALA A 52 0.87 -10.17 -11.04
C ALA A 52 0.75 -8.67 -11.39
N VAL A 53 -0.42 -8.25 -11.90
CA VAL A 53 -0.68 -6.84 -12.21
C VAL A 53 -0.46 -5.98 -10.98
N PHE A 54 -1.08 -6.33 -9.85
CA PHE A 54 -0.90 -5.62 -8.58
C PHE A 54 0.57 -5.49 -8.17
N ALA A 55 1.33 -6.59 -8.22
CA ALA A 55 2.74 -6.57 -7.86
C ALA A 55 3.55 -5.63 -8.77
N PHE A 56 3.39 -5.72 -10.10
CA PHE A 56 4.10 -4.82 -11.01
C PHE A 56 3.70 -3.36 -10.84
N THR A 57 2.41 -3.07 -10.79
CA THR A 57 1.92 -1.69 -10.64
C THR A 57 2.35 -1.10 -9.30
N TYR A 58 2.23 -1.85 -8.21
CA TYR A 58 2.64 -1.39 -6.89
C TYR A 58 4.17 -1.20 -6.81
N GLY A 59 4.94 -2.12 -7.38
CA GLY A 59 6.40 -1.99 -7.48
C GLY A 59 6.83 -0.75 -8.27
N ILE A 60 6.21 -0.50 -9.43
CA ILE A 60 6.45 0.71 -10.25
C ILE A 60 6.04 1.97 -9.49
N ALA A 61 4.87 1.98 -8.86
CA ALA A 61 4.41 3.11 -8.06
C ALA A 61 5.43 3.42 -6.94
N ARG A 62 5.89 2.40 -6.19
CA ARG A 62 6.92 2.59 -5.16
C ARG A 62 8.25 3.11 -5.72
N ILE A 63 8.65 2.71 -6.92
CA ILE A 63 9.84 3.30 -7.57
C ILE A 63 9.63 4.80 -7.80
N LEU A 64 8.47 5.22 -8.30
CA LEU A 64 8.17 6.64 -8.50
C LEU A 64 8.19 7.42 -7.19
N GLU A 65 7.60 6.86 -6.12
CA GLU A 65 7.61 7.50 -4.80
C GLU A 65 9.03 7.57 -4.23
N ASN A 66 9.86 6.53 -4.41
CA ASN A 66 11.26 6.55 -3.98
C ASN A 66 12.08 7.58 -4.77
N ILE A 67 11.85 7.71 -6.08
CA ILE A 67 12.48 8.77 -6.90
C ILE A 67 12.07 10.14 -6.35
N ARG A 68 10.78 10.34 -6.08
CA ARG A 68 10.27 11.59 -5.50
C ARG A 68 10.94 11.90 -4.16
N LYS A 69 10.83 10.98 -3.19
CA LYS A 69 11.34 11.14 -1.82
C LYS A 69 12.86 11.31 -1.77
N TYR A 70 13.62 10.44 -2.42
CA TYR A 70 15.08 10.35 -2.21
C TYR A 70 15.92 11.04 -3.27
N ILE A 71 15.38 11.33 -4.46
CA ILE A 71 16.14 11.96 -5.56
C ILE A 71 15.68 13.39 -5.80
N VAL A 72 14.37 13.64 -5.80
CA VAL A 72 13.81 14.97 -6.12
C VAL A 72 13.70 15.86 -4.88
N ALA A 73 13.05 15.37 -3.82
CA ALA A 73 12.89 16.14 -2.58
C ALA A 73 14.18 16.16 -1.75
N GLY A 74 14.87 15.02 -1.68
CA GLY A 74 16.12 14.87 -0.94
C GLY A 74 15.91 14.75 0.57
N TYR A 75 17.03 14.65 1.31
CA TYR A 75 17.04 14.40 2.75
C TYR A 75 16.27 15.46 3.57
N GLU A 76 16.46 16.74 3.23
CA GLU A 76 15.96 17.87 4.01
C GLU A 76 14.45 18.12 3.80
N ASN A 77 13.88 17.70 2.66
CA ASN A 77 12.49 17.96 2.30
C ASN A 77 11.65 16.68 2.19
N ARG A 78 12.00 15.61 2.90
CA ARG A 78 11.27 14.33 2.83
C ARG A 78 9.83 14.38 3.35
N THR A 79 9.53 15.36 4.19
CA THR A 79 8.20 15.68 4.74
C THR A 79 7.50 16.80 3.97
N ASP A 80 8.02 17.17 2.79
CA ASP A 80 7.51 18.23 1.93
C ASP A 80 5.98 18.27 1.80
N ILE A 81 5.35 17.09 1.66
CA ILE A 81 3.89 16.99 1.55
C ILE A 81 3.19 17.38 2.85
N SER A 82 3.53 16.75 3.97
CA SER A 82 2.87 17.02 5.25
C SER A 82 3.12 18.45 5.71
N ASP A 83 4.32 18.95 5.47
CA ASP A 83 4.72 20.29 5.87
C ASP A 83 4.02 21.35 5.00
N ALA A 84 3.91 21.12 3.69
CA ALA A 84 3.11 21.97 2.80
C ALA A 84 1.65 22.02 3.25
N TRP A 85 1.02 20.87 3.52
CA TRP A 85 -0.38 20.83 3.98
C TRP A 85 -0.60 21.52 5.32
N ILE A 86 0.32 21.36 6.28
CA ILE A 86 0.25 22.06 7.57
C ILE A 86 0.40 23.58 7.39
N ALA A 87 1.25 24.00 6.45
CA ALA A 87 1.43 25.41 6.10
C ALA A 87 0.29 26.00 5.24
N GLY A 88 -0.68 25.17 4.80
CA GLY A 88 -1.75 25.58 3.89
C GLY A 88 -1.29 25.76 2.44
N ASP A 89 -0.21 25.09 2.04
CA ASP A 89 0.39 25.11 0.71
C ASP A 89 0.31 23.71 0.04
N GLN A 90 0.75 23.61 -1.22
CA GLN A 90 0.73 22.39 -2.01
C GLN A 90 2.09 22.08 -2.64
N ILE A 91 2.36 20.77 -2.84
CA ILE A 91 3.52 20.37 -3.65
C ILE A 91 3.27 20.73 -5.12
N ALA A 92 4.33 21.13 -5.83
CA ALA A 92 4.25 21.56 -7.22
C ALA A 92 5.26 20.85 -8.13
N GLY A 93 5.15 21.09 -9.44
CA GLY A 93 6.12 20.64 -10.44
C GLY A 93 6.30 19.13 -10.53
N ILE A 94 7.57 18.69 -10.54
CA ILE A 94 7.92 17.27 -10.68
C ILE A 94 7.52 16.45 -9.45
N ASN A 95 7.56 17.02 -8.24
CA ASN A 95 7.11 16.35 -7.01
C ASN A 95 5.63 16.01 -7.08
N TYR A 96 4.81 16.99 -7.51
CA TYR A 96 3.39 16.79 -7.76
C TYR A 96 3.13 15.70 -8.82
N THR A 97 3.81 15.77 -9.96
CA THR A 97 3.60 14.81 -11.07
C THR A 97 3.93 13.38 -10.64
N LEU A 98 5.08 13.17 -9.97
CA LEU A 98 5.46 11.85 -9.47
C LEU A 98 4.46 11.32 -8.43
N ARG A 99 3.90 12.20 -7.60
CA ARG A 99 2.90 11.84 -6.59
C ARG A 99 1.57 11.41 -7.22
N ILE A 100 1.08 12.15 -8.21
CA ILE A 100 -0.14 11.78 -8.94
C ILE A 100 0.04 10.46 -9.69
N LEU A 101 1.19 10.25 -10.34
CA LEU A 101 1.50 8.98 -11.01
C LEU A 101 1.60 7.81 -10.02
N TYR A 102 2.22 8.02 -8.86
CA TYR A 102 2.23 7.04 -7.77
C TYR A 102 0.80 6.58 -7.44
N TYR A 103 -0.12 7.53 -7.19
CA TYR A 103 -1.49 7.20 -6.84
C TYR A 103 -2.26 6.53 -7.97
N ALA A 104 -2.19 7.05 -9.19
CA ALA A 104 -2.89 6.48 -10.33
C ALA A 104 -2.48 5.03 -10.57
N ILE A 105 -1.18 4.73 -10.52
CA ILE A 105 -0.66 3.39 -10.77
C ILE A 105 -0.94 2.45 -9.58
N ALA A 106 -0.72 2.90 -8.35
CA ALA A 106 -0.96 2.09 -7.15
C ALA A 106 -2.44 1.69 -7.04
N TRP A 107 -3.35 2.65 -7.17
CA TRP A 107 -4.79 2.40 -7.04
C TRP A 107 -5.35 1.60 -8.22
N PHE A 108 -4.82 1.74 -9.43
CA PHE A 108 -5.14 0.85 -10.55
C PHE A 108 -4.77 -0.61 -10.23
N GLY A 109 -3.59 -0.82 -9.64
CA GLY A 109 -3.16 -2.13 -9.16
C GLY A 109 -4.09 -2.73 -8.11
N ILE A 110 -4.42 -1.94 -7.08
CA ILE A 110 -5.31 -2.34 -5.98
C ILE A 110 -6.72 -2.66 -6.52
N ALA A 111 -7.27 -1.81 -7.38
CA ALA A 111 -8.57 -2.03 -8.00
C ALA A 111 -8.61 -3.32 -8.83
N THR A 112 -7.54 -3.59 -9.60
CA THR A 112 -7.43 -4.84 -10.36
C THR A 112 -7.39 -6.05 -9.42
N PHE A 113 -6.63 -5.97 -8.33
CA PHE A 113 -6.55 -7.03 -7.33
C PHE A 113 -7.90 -7.29 -6.64
N TYR A 114 -8.62 -6.23 -6.28
CA TYR A 114 -9.96 -6.34 -5.67
C TYR A 114 -10.99 -6.86 -6.66
N PHE A 115 -10.97 -6.41 -7.91
CA PHE A 115 -11.87 -6.94 -8.93
C PHE A 115 -11.71 -8.46 -9.08
N VAL A 116 -10.45 -8.91 -9.14
CA VAL A 116 -10.11 -10.32 -9.27
C VAL A 116 -10.47 -11.10 -7.99
N SER A 117 -10.20 -10.56 -6.80
CA SER A 117 -10.58 -11.18 -5.52
C SER A 117 -12.10 -11.29 -5.38
N GLU A 118 -12.83 -10.23 -5.67
CA GLU A 118 -14.30 -10.21 -5.61
C GLU A 118 -14.92 -11.17 -6.60
N LYS A 119 -14.41 -11.23 -7.83
CA LYS A 119 -14.93 -12.12 -8.87
C LYS A 119 -14.62 -13.59 -8.62
N TYR A 120 -13.39 -13.92 -8.22
CA TYR A 120 -12.92 -15.32 -8.19
C TYR A 120 -12.81 -15.93 -6.79
N VAL A 121 -12.51 -15.13 -5.75
CA VAL A 121 -12.40 -15.61 -4.36
C VAL A 121 -13.73 -15.46 -3.64
N PHE A 122 -14.32 -14.26 -3.68
CA PHE A 122 -15.60 -13.98 -3.02
C PHE A 122 -16.82 -14.29 -3.90
N LYS A 123 -16.62 -14.84 -5.10
CA LYS A 123 -17.66 -15.29 -6.04
C LYS A 123 -18.76 -14.24 -6.31
N GLY A 124 -18.39 -12.96 -6.34
CA GLY A 124 -19.29 -11.84 -6.59
C GLY A 124 -20.24 -11.47 -5.44
N LYS A 125 -20.11 -12.08 -4.27
CA LYS A 125 -21.02 -11.86 -3.12
C LYS A 125 -21.12 -10.39 -2.70
N TYR A 126 -20.03 -9.63 -2.84
CA TYR A 126 -19.92 -8.24 -2.41
C TYR A 126 -20.09 -7.22 -3.54
N LYS A 127 -20.57 -7.64 -4.73
CA LYS A 127 -20.95 -6.76 -5.85
C LYS A 127 -19.89 -5.68 -6.22
N TYR A 128 -18.61 -6.03 -6.15
CA TYR A 128 -17.50 -5.14 -6.51
C TYR A 128 -17.30 -3.92 -5.58
N ILE A 129 -17.80 -3.98 -4.34
CA ILE A 129 -17.66 -2.88 -3.37
C ILE A 129 -16.19 -2.51 -3.12
N LEU A 130 -15.29 -3.49 -2.98
CA LEU A 130 -13.87 -3.19 -2.73
C LEU A 130 -13.25 -2.51 -3.95
N THR A 131 -13.54 -3.01 -5.15
CA THR A 131 -13.08 -2.42 -6.41
C THR A 131 -13.54 -0.97 -6.54
N ILE A 132 -14.84 -0.72 -6.35
CA ILE A 132 -15.41 0.63 -6.45
C ILE A 132 -14.81 1.54 -5.38
N SER A 133 -14.70 1.07 -4.13
CA SER A 133 -14.07 1.84 -3.05
C SER A 133 -12.61 2.19 -3.36
N SER A 134 -11.82 1.27 -3.93
CA SER A 134 -10.44 1.56 -4.31
C SER A 134 -10.31 2.56 -5.47
N ILE A 135 -11.25 2.57 -6.41
CA ILE A 135 -11.30 3.57 -7.49
C ILE A 135 -11.64 4.94 -6.92
N ILE A 136 -12.68 5.01 -6.08
CA ILE A 136 -13.08 6.25 -5.41
C ILE A 136 -11.92 6.78 -4.57
N GLU A 137 -11.28 5.93 -3.77
CA GLU A 137 -10.14 6.33 -2.94
C GLU A 137 -8.98 6.82 -3.78
N GLY A 138 -8.69 6.20 -4.93
CA GLY A 138 -7.65 6.67 -5.84
C GLY A 138 -7.96 8.04 -6.45
N ILE A 139 -9.22 8.30 -6.78
CA ILE A 139 -9.66 9.63 -7.24
C ILE A 139 -9.50 10.64 -6.12
N VAL A 140 -10.02 10.36 -4.92
CA VAL A 140 -9.95 11.28 -3.77
C VAL A 140 -8.49 11.54 -3.37
N SER A 141 -7.64 10.51 -3.37
CA SER A 141 -6.20 10.64 -3.11
C SER A 141 -5.52 11.60 -4.08
N ILE A 142 -5.94 11.65 -5.35
CA ILE A 142 -5.42 12.60 -6.34
C ILE A 142 -5.99 14.00 -6.10
N LEU A 143 -7.29 14.10 -5.80
CA LEU A 143 -7.96 15.38 -5.54
C LEU A 143 -7.38 16.12 -4.32
N ASN A 144 -6.84 15.41 -3.32
CA ASN A 144 -6.15 16.00 -2.16
C ASN A 144 -4.96 16.90 -2.53
N TYR A 145 -4.44 16.79 -3.75
CA TYR A 145 -3.30 17.57 -4.23
C TYR A 145 -3.72 18.66 -5.24
N ILE A 146 -5.01 18.85 -5.49
CA ILE A 146 -5.52 19.99 -6.26
C ILE A 146 -5.62 21.19 -5.30
N PRO A 147 -5.09 22.38 -5.67
CA PRO A 147 -5.22 23.57 -4.85
C PRO A 147 -6.70 23.91 -4.60
N GLU A 148 -7.10 24.00 -3.33
CA GLU A 148 -8.42 24.47 -2.91
C GLU A 148 -8.24 25.73 -2.06
N ASP A 149 -9.16 26.69 -2.18
CA ASP A 149 -9.20 27.92 -1.35
C ASP A 149 -9.72 27.62 0.08
N GLY A 150 -9.20 26.57 0.72
CA GLY A 150 -9.63 26.12 2.04
C GLY A 150 -8.87 24.89 2.54
N PRO A 151 -8.99 24.56 3.83
CA PRO A 151 -8.28 23.42 4.39
C PRO A 151 -8.83 22.10 3.82
N HIS A 152 -7.93 21.22 3.35
CA HIS A 152 -8.21 19.89 2.77
C HIS A 152 -8.91 18.89 3.70
N ILE A 153 -9.56 19.35 4.77
CA ILE A 153 -10.13 18.53 5.84
C ILE A 153 -11.19 17.58 5.30
N ILE A 154 -12.07 18.05 4.41
CA ILE A 154 -13.17 17.21 3.88
C ILE A 154 -12.62 16.09 3.00
N THR A 155 -11.76 16.42 2.05
CA THR A 155 -11.17 15.45 1.10
C THR A 155 -10.21 14.49 1.83
N THR A 156 -9.44 14.97 2.81
CA THR A 156 -8.63 14.14 3.71
C THR A 156 -9.50 13.20 4.55
N ALA A 157 -10.63 13.66 5.11
CA ALA A 157 -11.52 12.82 5.89
C ALA A 157 -12.20 11.74 5.03
N ILE A 158 -12.61 12.09 3.80
CA ILE A 158 -13.15 11.12 2.84
C ILE A 158 -12.08 10.08 2.49
N SER A 159 -10.83 10.51 2.24
CA SER A 159 -9.70 9.62 1.98
C SER A 159 -9.41 8.69 3.17
N ALA A 160 -9.48 9.19 4.40
CA ALA A 160 -9.29 8.37 5.59
C ALA A 160 -10.34 7.24 5.69
N ILE A 161 -11.60 7.56 5.41
CA ILE A 161 -12.70 6.60 5.43
C ILE A 161 -12.58 5.61 4.27
N GLY A 162 -12.33 6.10 3.05
CA GLY A 162 -12.19 5.25 1.88
C GLY A 162 -10.96 4.33 1.98
N PHE A 163 -9.87 4.82 2.55
CA PHE A 163 -8.72 4.00 2.93
C PHE A 163 -9.10 2.93 3.95
N PHE A 164 -9.86 3.24 5.00
CA PHE A 164 -10.32 2.25 5.98
C PHE A 164 -11.10 1.11 5.29
N ILE A 165 -12.02 1.46 4.39
CA ILE A 165 -12.80 0.47 3.62
C ILE A 165 -11.89 -0.33 2.70
N ALA A 166 -11.03 0.34 1.93
CA ALA A 166 -10.14 -0.30 0.97
C ALA A 166 -9.07 -1.16 1.66
N ALA A 167 -8.67 -0.86 2.89
CA ALA A 167 -7.53 -1.49 3.53
C ALA A 167 -7.93 -2.53 4.59
N ILE A 168 -8.91 -2.22 5.45
CA ILE A 168 -9.31 -3.11 6.56
C ILE A 168 -10.39 -4.09 6.15
N PHE A 169 -11.33 -3.69 5.29
CA PHE A 169 -12.43 -4.56 4.90
C PHE A 169 -11.97 -5.86 4.23
N PRO A 170 -11.00 -5.86 3.29
CA PRO A 170 -10.44 -7.10 2.75
C PRO A 170 -9.88 -8.04 3.82
N VAL A 171 -9.18 -7.51 4.83
CA VAL A 171 -8.65 -8.31 5.96
C VAL A 171 -9.77 -9.06 6.66
N VAL A 172 -10.86 -8.35 7.00
CA VAL A 172 -12.03 -8.92 7.67
C VAL A 172 -12.69 -9.97 6.79
N LEU A 173 -12.83 -9.73 5.50
CA LEU A 173 -13.45 -10.67 4.56
C LEU A 173 -12.67 -11.98 4.43
N TYR A 174 -11.33 -11.91 4.34
CA TYR A 174 -10.49 -13.11 4.32
C TYR A 174 -10.53 -13.84 5.67
N ALA A 175 -10.52 -13.13 6.80
CA ALA A 175 -10.67 -13.75 8.11
C ALA A 175 -12.03 -14.45 8.27
N GLN A 176 -13.12 -13.81 7.81
CA GLN A 176 -14.46 -14.40 7.82
C GLN A 176 -14.54 -15.65 6.95
N MET A 177 -13.94 -15.65 5.75
CA MET A 177 -13.80 -16.85 4.93
C MET A 177 -13.03 -17.95 5.67
N GLY A 178 -11.98 -17.61 6.41
CA GLY A 178 -11.24 -18.55 7.23
C GLY A 178 -12.12 -19.22 8.30
N LEU A 179 -13.01 -18.46 8.94
CA LEU A 179 -13.95 -18.99 9.93
C LEU A 179 -15.03 -19.91 9.32
N GLN A 180 -15.38 -19.71 8.05
CA GLN A 180 -16.43 -20.47 7.35
C GLN A 180 -15.94 -21.75 6.67
N ASN A 181 -14.62 -21.92 6.50
CA ASN A 181 -14.03 -23.05 5.81
C ASN A 181 -13.28 -23.98 6.78
N THR A 182 -12.85 -25.15 6.31
CA THR A 182 -12.04 -26.11 7.08
C THR A 182 -10.75 -26.47 6.33
N GLY A 183 -9.86 -27.20 7.00
CA GLY A 183 -8.64 -27.73 6.37
C GLY A 183 -7.66 -26.67 5.88
N VAL A 184 -7.08 -26.90 4.69
CA VAL A 184 -6.05 -26.05 4.08
C VAL A 184 -6.62 -24.68 3.70
N LEU A 185 -7.86 -24.63 3.21
CA LEU A 185 -8.51 -23.39 2.80
C LEU A 185 -8.66 -22.43 3.99
N ARG A 186 -9.09 -22.94 5.17
CA ARG A 186 -9.14 -22.16 6.41
C ARG A 186 -7.80 -21.52 6.75
N LYS A 187 -6.74 -22.32 6.81
CA LYS A 187 -5.39 -21.84 7.13
C LYS A 187 -4.93 -20.79 6.13
N SER A 188 -5.16 -21.03 4.84
CA SER A 188 -4.76 -20.13 3.76
C SER A 188 -5.46 -18.77 3.86
N CYS A 189 -6.77 -18.74 4.14
CA CYS A 189 -7.52 -17.51 4.33
C CYS A 189 -6.99 -16.67 5.50
N PHE A 190 -6.66 -17.30 6.64
CA PHE A 190 -6.05 -16.59 7.76
C PHE A 190 -4.66 -16.05 7.44
N ILE A 191 -3.83 -16.82 6.73
CA ILE A 191 -2.52 -16.36 6.28
C ILE A 191 -2.68 -15.14 5.36
N VAL A 192 -3.62 -15.16 4.42
CA VAL A 192 -3.92 -14.00 3.56
C VAL A 192 -4.37 -12.81 4.41
N ALA A 193 -5.29 -12.99 5.36
CA ALA A 193 -5.75 -11.90 6.23
C ALA A 193 -4.60 -11.27 7.04
N ILE A 194 -3.73 -12.09 7.63
CA ILE A 194 -2.55 -11.61 8.37
C ILE A 194 -1.60 -10.87 7.43
N GLY A 195 -1.31 -11.43 6.26
CA GLY A 195 -0.44 -10.79 5.27
C GLY A 195 -0.99 -9.44 4.79
N MET A 196 -2.30 -9.35 4.57
CA MET A 196 -2.97 -8.08 4.22
C MET A 196 -2.87 -7.07 5.35
N ALA A 197 -3.12 -7.48 6.59
CA ALA A 197 -3.04 -6.58 7.74
C ALA A 197 -1.63 -5.99 7.88
N ILE A 198 -0.59 -6.82 7.81
CA ILE A 198 0.81 -6.39 7.90
C ILE A 198 1.17 -5.46 6.72
N PHE A 199 0.76 -5.82 5.50
CA PHE A 199 0.98 -4.97 4.31
C PHE A 199 0.28 -3.61 4.44
N VAL A 200 -0.98 -3.59 4.87
CA VAL A 200 -1.74 -2.35 5.06
C VAL A 200 -1.10 -1.47 6.12
N THR A 201 -0.69 -2.04 7.26
CA THR A 201 -0.01 -1.28 8.31
C THR A 201 1.30 -0.65 7.80
N SER A 202 2.06 -1.35 6.96
CA SER A 202 3.24 -0.79 6.29
C SER A 202 2.87 0.44 5.45
N VAL A 203 1.83 0.33 4.61
CA VAL A 203 1.41 1.43 3.74
C VAL A 203 0.91 2.61 4.55
N VAL A 204 0.04 2.40 5.54
CA VAL A 204 -0.47 3.45 6.43
C VAL A 204 0.67 4.22 7.09
N ALA A 205 1.66 3.52 7.61
CA ALA A 205 2.77 4.14 8.32
C ALA A 205 3.65 5.02 7.39
N ASP A 206 3.65 4.79 6.08
CA ASP A 206 4.47 5.57 5.12
C ASP A 206 3.68 6.68 4.39
N LEU A 207 2.34 6.74 4.56
CA LEU A 207 1.49 7.71 3.88
C LEU A 207 1.50 9.07 4.60
N PRO A 208 1.74 10.19 3.88
CA PRO A 208 1.66 11.53 4.45
C PRO A 208 0.24 11.86 4.94
N GLU A 209 -0.82 11.32 4.34
CA GLU A 209 -2.21 11.46 4.76
C GLU A 209 -2.41 10.95 6.19
N SER A 210 -1.78 9.84 6.55
CA SER A 210 -1.86 9.27 7.90
C SER A 210 -1.19 10.17 8.92
N THR A 211 -0.02 10.74 8.57
CA THR A 211 0.70 11.68 9.43
C THR A 211 -0.08 12.99 9.59
N TYR A 212 -0.68 13.50 8.51
CA TYR A 212 -1.48 14.71 8.52
C TYR A 212 -2.74 14.58 9.40
N ILE A 213 -3.45 13.45 9.32
CA ILE A 213 -4.60 13.17 10.20
C ILE A 213 -4.18 13.14 11.67
N VAL A 214 -3.06 12.49 11.99
CA VAL A 214 -2.54 12.44 13.37
C VAL A 214 -2.24 13.84 13.89
N ASN A 215 -1.62 14.69 13.07
CA ASN A 215 -1.36 16.09 13.43
C ASN A 215 -2.66 16.89 13.63
N LEU A 216 -3.66 16.72 12.76
CA LEU A 216 -4.95 17.42 12.87
C LEU A 216 -5.70 17.11 14.17
N VAL A 217 -5.60 15.88 14.69
CA VAL A 217 -6.26 15.48 15.94
C VAL A 217 -5.41 15.75 17.19
N GLY A 218 -4.27 16.43 17.06
CA GLY A 218 -3.34 16.70 18.16
C GLY A 218 -2.63 15.44 18.67
N GLY A 219 -2.55 14.39 17.85
CA GLY A 219 -1.82 13.17 18.15
C GLY A 219 -0.31 13.33 17.96
N THR A 220 0.45 12.36 18.45
CA THR A 220 1.90 12.31 18.23
C THR A 220 2.20 11.51 16.96
N PRO A 221 2.92 12.08 15.97
CA PRO A 221 3.39 11.32 14.81
C PRO A 221 4.14 10.05 15.21
N LEU A 222 4.10 9.04 14.34
CA LEU A 222 4.89 7.84 14.55
C LEU A 222 6.39 8.22 14.61
N PRO A 223 7.15 7.63 15.54
CA PRO A 223 8.60 7.79 15.55
C PRO A 223 9.21 7.46 14.19
N VAL A 224 10.22 8.23 13.77
CA VAL A 224 10.86 8.10 12.45
C VAL A 224 11.34 6.67 12.20
N TRP A 225 11.89 5.96 13.18
CA TRP A 225 12.32 4.57 12.98
C TRP A 225 11.17 3.60 12.63
N ILE A 226 9.93 3.89 13.03
CA ILE A 226 8.75 3.09 12.64
C ILE A 226 8.45 3.28 11.16
N THR A 227 8.42 4.53 10.69
CA THR A 227 8.11 4.83 9.29
C THR A 227 9.29 4.48 8.36
N SER A 228 10.52 4.66 8.85
CA SER A 228 11.76 4.47 8.08
C SER A 228 12.27 3.03 8.04
N ILE A 229 12.00 2.21 9.07
CA ILE A 229 12.55 0.84 9.17
C ILE A 229 11.44 -0.20 9.27
N VAL A 230 10.53 -0.03 10.22
CA VAL A 230 9.47 -1.02 10.47
C VAL A 230 8.49 -1.11 9.31
N ALA A 231 8.07 0.02 8.74
CA ALA A 231 7.14 0.04 7.62
C ALA A 231 7.69 -0.72 6.39
N PRO A 232 8.91 -0.46 5.88
CA PRO A 232 9.49 -1.30 4.83
C PRO A 232 9.56 -2.79 5.19
N ILE A 233 9.94 -3.12 6.42
CA ILE A 233 10.01 -4.53 6.87
C ILE A 233 8.63 -5.19 6.81
N CYS A 234 7.61 -4.49 7.30
CA CYS A 234 6.22 -4.93 7.23
C CYS A 234 5.76 -5.10 5.78
N LEU A 235 6.22 -4.27 4.84
CA LEU A 235 5.92 -4.45 3.41
C LEU A 235 6.36 -5.85 2.95
N PHE A 236 7.60 -6.22 3.25
CA PHE A 236 8.17 -7.52 2.87
C PHE A 236 7.44 -8.68 3.50
N VAL A 237 7.26 -8.61 4.83
CA VAL A 237 6.61 -9.67 5.60
C VAL A 237 5.16 -9.82 5.14
N GLY A 238 4.44 -8.72 4.93
CA GLY A 238 3.07 -8.71 4.43
C GLY A 238 2.97 -9.35 3.04
N MET A 239 3.80 -8.91 2.08
CA MET A 239 3.78 -9.42 0.71
C MET A 239 4.18 -10.90 0.62
N PHE A 240 5.17 -11.33 1.40
CA PHE A 240 5.57 -12.73 1.45
C PHE A 240 4.47 -13.61 2.06
N THR A 241 3.88 -13.17 3.17
CA THR A 241 2.78 -13.86 3.84
C THR A 241 1.55 -13.95 2.92
N LEU A 242 1.20 -12.87 2.22
CA LEU A 242 0.15 -12.86 1.20
C LEU A 242 0.41 -13.91 0.12
N THR A 243 1.63 -13.94 -0.41
CA THR A 243 2.05 -14.89 -1.44
C THR A 243 1.92 -16.33 -0.95
N MET A 244 2.31 -16.62 0.29
CA MET A 244 2.14 -17.94 0.91
C MET A 244 0.66 -18.33 1.07
N GLY A 245 -0.16 -17.39 1.56
CA GLY A 245 -1.59 -17.62 1.75
C GLY A 245 -2.30 -17.91 0.43
N PHE A 246 -2.06 -17.09 -0.60
CA PHE A 246 -2.60 -17.35 -1.94
C PHE A 246 -2.05 -18.65 -2.52
N ARG A 247 -0.76 -18.95 -2.32
CA ARG A 247 -0.16 -20.20 -2.80
C ARG A 247 -0.90 -21.43 -2.28
N GLN A 248 -1.20 -21.47 -0.99
CA GLN A 248 -1.88 -22.60 -0.35
C GLN A 248 -3.36 -22.65 -0.71
N MET A 249 -4.02 -21.49 -0.79
CA MET A 249 -5.45 -21.41 -1.13
C MET A 249 -5.72 -22.04 -2.50
N PHE A 250 -4.95 -21.68 -3.52
CA PHE A 250 -5.16 -22.21 -4.88
C PHE A 250 -4.62 -23.62 -5.09
N SER A 251 -3.75 -24.16 -4.22
CA SER A 251 -3.46 -25.60 -4.23
C SER A 251 -4.54 -26.43 -3.54
N SER A 252 -5.47 -25.81 -2.80
CA SER A 252 -6.53 -26.51 -2.06
C SER A 252 -7.92 -26.43 -2.70
N LEU A 253 -8.09 -25.50 -3.64
CA LEU A 253 -9.34 -25.31 -4.40
C LEU A 253 -9.45 -26.25 -5.61
N PHE A 254 -8.40 -27.00 -5.92
CA PHE A 254 -8.25 -27.92 -7.05
C PHE A 254 -7.54 -29.19 -6.60
#